data_AF-A0A7M7GBV6-F1
#
_entry.id   AF-A0A7M7GBV6-F1
#
_cell.length_a   1.000
_cell.length_b   1.000
_cell.length_c   1.000
_cell.angle_alpha   90.00
_cell.angle_beta   90.00
_cell.angle_gamma   90.00
#
_symmetry.space_group_name_H-M   'P 1'
#
loop_
_entity.id
_entity.type
_entity.pdbx_description
1 polymer ?
#
loop_
_entity_poly.entity_id
_entity_poly.type
_entity_poly.pdbx_seq_one_letter_code
_entity_poly.pdbx_strand_id
1 'polypeptide(L)'
;MGHVDRTSLKKACLELNEARIRELIAEGANVNGSGHLASLVIVSLTIIQRRNEPGIARTARRLLRLLLDSGADLNRTCSSPQEEGNPTIFQTIVCYNLPYPDAAVNLPRIVLQHVAFIEATTERQIFNEVNSAYIQANAELFTFYTLCKAELTVMGSSRVFERLVHSVTYLELLTQTVRVVSRYTRSEEFRNIFLATYHIRFPVYASQLREKYDEADTRRQRMDRFTAVMSSAMNFDDNDFHDVLYDSFSEEEINNFIGDN
;
A
#
# COMPACT_ATOMS: atom_id res chain seq x y z
N MET A 1 27.69 12.07 9.85
CA MET A 1 26.24 11.94 9.64
C MET A 1 25.78 13.10 8.78
N GLY A 2 25.55 12.86 7.50
CA GLY A 2 25.20 13.90 6.53
C GLY A 2 23.80 14.43 6.78
N HIS A 3 23.68 15.75 6.86
CA HIS A 3 22.41 16.44 7.02
C HIS A 3 21.65 16.30 5.68
N VAL A 4 20.84 15.25 5.52
CA VAL A 4 19.96 15.11 4.35
C VAL A 4 19.07 16.35 4.30
N ASP A 5 19.26 17.16 3.27
CA ASP A 5 18.68 18.49 3.15
C ASP A 5 17.16 18.39 3.10
N ARG A 6 16.47 19.06 4.04
CA ARG A 6 15.00 19.17 4.12
C ARG A 6 14.39 19.63 2.78
N THR A 7 15.14 20.37 1.98
CA THR A 7 14.74 20.86 0.66
C THR A 7 14.61 19.74 -0.38
N SER A 8 15.36 18.63 -0.21
CA SER A 8 15.46 17.54 -1.19
C SER A 8 14.21 16.65 -1.24
N LEU A 9 13.65 16.25 -0.10
CA LEU A 9 12.44 15.43 -0.06
C LEU A 9 11.22 16.19 -0.56
N LYS A 10 11.10 17.47 -0.18
CA LYS A 10 10.06 18.35 -0.72
C LYS A 10 10.13 18.41 -2.24
N LYS A 11 11.31 18.64 -2.81
CA LYS A 11 11.51 18.70 -4.26
C LYS A 11 11.14 17.37 -4.95
N ALA A 12 11.59 16.23 -4.43
CA ALA A 12 11.26 14.92 -4.98
C ALA A 12 9.73 14.66 -4.98
N CYS A 13 9.04 15.09 -3.91
CA CYS A 13 7.58 15.09 -3.84
C CYS A 13 6.91 15.97 -4.90
N LEU A 14 7.44 17.19 -5.11
CA LEU A 14 6.93 18.11 -6.14
C LEU A 14 7.09 17.54 -7.57
N GLU A 15 8.16 16.79 -7.79
CA GLU A 15 8.50 16.16 -9.07
C GLU A 15 7.85 14.79 -9.28
N LEU A 16 7.08 14.29 -8.30
CA LEU A 16 6.47 12.96 -8.29
C LEU A 16 7.49 11.81 -8.52
N ASN A 17 8.73 12.00 -8.04
CA ASN A 17 9.83 11.05 -8.25
C ASN A 17 9.84 9.98 -7.14
N GLU A 18 9.10 8.90 -7.35
CA GLU A 18 8.96 7.79 -6.40
C GLU A 18 10.30 7.16 -6.00
N ALA A 19 11.19 6.92 -6.96
CA ALA A 19 12.50 6.33 -6.70
C ALA A 19 13.34 7.21 -5.77
N ARG A 20 13.39 8.52 -6.04
CA ARG A 20 14.14 9.48 -5.21
C ARG A 20 13.52 9.63 -3.82
N ILE A 21 12.20 9.57 -3.70
CA ILE A 21 11.52 9.61 -2.39
C ILE A 21 11.95 8.40 -1.55
N ARG A 22 11.93 7.19 -2.13
CA ARG A 22 12.37 5.96 -1.43
C ARG A 22 13.83 6.06 -0.97
N GLU A 23 14.70 6.51 -1.85
CA GLU A 23 16.13 6.69 -1.55
C GLU A 23 16.33 7.65 -0.37
N LEU A 24 15.70 8.83 -0.41
CA LEU A 24 15.81 9.82 0.67
C LEU A 24 15.26 9.29 2.01
N ILE A 25 14.16 8.54 1.99
CA ILE A 25 13.61 7.91 3.19
C ILE A 25 14.58 6.86 3.74
N ALA A 26 15.19 6.05 2.87
CA ALA A 26 16.21 5.08 3.26
C ALA A 26 17.48 5.74 3.84
N GLU A 27 17.84 6.94 3.38
CA GLU A 27 18.91 7.77 3.93
C GLU A 27 18.55 8.43 5.29
N GLY A 28 17.33 8.22 5.79
CA GLY A 28 16.86 8.75 7.07
C GLY A 28 16.23 10.15 6.97
N ALA A 29 15.76 10.57 5.79
CA ALA A 29 15.00 11.80 5.65
C ALA A 29 13.76 11.79 6.56
N ASN A 30 13.59 12.87 7.33
CA ASN A 30 12.42 13.01 8.20
C ASN A 30 11.16 13.32 7.36
N VAL A 31 10.31 12.31 7.16
CA VAL A 31 9.02 12.43 6.44
C VAL A 31 8.10 13.48 7.09
N ASN A 32 8.27 13.68 8.40
CA ASN A 32 7.53 14.66 9.20
C ASN A 32 8.28 16.01 9.32
N GLY A 33 9.33 16.24 8.54
CA GLY A 33 9.95 17.56 8.41
C GLY A 33 8.94 18.61 7.95
N SER A 34 9.16 19.87 8.34
CA SER A 34 8.21 20.98 8.18
C SER A 34 7.56 21.02 6.79
N GLY A 35 6.26 20.71 6.74
CA GLY A 35 5.41 20.89 5.57
C GLY A 35 5.63 19.92 4.40
N HIS A 36 6.38 18.82 4.54
CA HIS A 36 6.63 17.88 3.42
C HIS A 36 5.39 17.11 2.99
N LEU A 37 4.62 16.54 3.93
CA LEU A 37 3.35 15.87 3.63
C LEU A 37 2.32 16.84 3.06
N ALA A 38 2.17 18.01 3.70
CA ALA A 38 1.28 19.06 3.24
C ALA A 38 1.67 19.55 1.84
N SER A 39 2.97 19.71 1.55
CA SER A 39 3.45 20.09 0.21
C SER A 39 3.21 19.00 -0.83
N LEU A 40 3.45 17.70 -0.52
CA LEU A 40 3.13 16.61 -1.44
C LEU A 40 1.62 16.50 -1.66
N VAL A 41 0.82 16.63 -0.60
CA VAL A 41 -0.64 16.61 -0.67
C VAL A 41 -1.13 17.76 -1.56
N ILE A 42 -0.64 18.98 -1.34
CA ILE A 42 -1.00 20.16 -2.14
C ILE A 42 -0.61 20.00 -3.62
N VAL A 43 0.55 19.38 -3.90
CA VAL A 43 1.02 19.17 -5.28
C VAL A 43 0.39 17.98 -5.97
N SER A 44 0.13 16.90 -5.24
CA SER A 44 -0.70 15.79 -5.71
C SER A 44 -2.09 16.32 -6.06
N LEU A 45 -2.69 17.14 -5.21
CA LEU A 45 -3.96 17.80 -5.45
C LEU A 45 -3.91 18.71 -6.68
N THR A 46 -2.94 19.63 -6.80
CA THR A 46 -2.87 20.58 -7.92
C THR A 46 -2.50 19.94 -9.27
N ILE A 47 -1.68 18.88 -9.29
CA ILE A 47 -1.33 18.18 -10.54
C ILE A 47 -2.47 17.26 -10.99
N ILE A 48 -3.11 16.51 -10.06
CA ILE A 48 -4.31 15.71 -10.37
C ILE A 48 -5.42 16.64 -10.91
N GLN A 49 -5.60 17.82 -10.30
CA GLN A 49 -6.61 18.81 -10.70
C GLN A 49 -6.38 19.44 -12.08
N ARG A 50 -5.12 19.59 -12.54
CA ARG A 50 -4.81 20.35 -13.77
C ARG A 50 -4.67 19.52 -15.03
N ARG A 51 -4.45 18.20 -14.93
CA ARG A 51 -4.09 17.39 -16.11
C ARG A 51 -5.05 16.28 -16.47
N ASN A 52 -5.98 15.85 -15.60
CA ASN A 52 -6.88 14.71 -15.88
C ASN A 52 -6.16 13.49 -16.53
N GLU A 53 -4.88 13.30 -16.25
CA GLU A 53 -4.08 12.22 -16.82
C GLU A 53 -4.19 10.99 -15.90
N PRO A 54 -4.74 9.86 -16.37
CA PRO A 54 -4.95 8.66 -15.55
C PRO A 54 -3.67 8.12 -14.90
N GLY A 55 -2.50 8.34 -15.53
CA GLY A 55 -1.20 7.94 -14.98
C GLY A 55 -0.81 8.70 -13.71
N ILE A 56 -1.06 10.01 -13.67
CA ILE A 56 -0.70 10.87 -12.54
C ILE A 56 -1.51 10.52 -11.29
N ALA A 57 -2.81 10.24 -11.45
CA ALA A 57 -3.68 9.79 -10.37
C ALA A 57 -3.16 8.51 -9.69
N ARG A 58 -2.67 7.56 -10.48
CA ARG A 58 -2.06 6.31 -10.00
C ARG A 58 -0.76 6.59 -9.23
N THR A 59 0.11 7.43 -9.78
CA THR A 59 1.37 7.84 -9.15
C THR A 59 1.12 8.53 -7.82
N ALA A 60 0.21 9.51 -7.77
CA ALA A 60 -0.11 10.23 -6.54
C ALA A 60 -0.67 9.30 -5.44
N ARG A 61 -1.50 8.32 -5.79
CA ARG A 61 -1.99 7.30 -4.83
C ARG A 61 -0.82 6.47 -4.27
N ARG A 62 0.10 6.02 -5.12
CA ARG A 62 1.30 5.27 -4.72
C ARG A 62 2.20 6.08 -3.80
N LEU A 63 2.44 7.34 -4.15
CA LEU A 63 3.28 8.24 -3.35
C LEU A 63 2.65 8.57 -2.00
N LEU A 64 1.33 8.82 -1.95
CA LEU A 64 0.63 9.03 -0.69
C LEU A 64 0.77 7.80 0.22
N ARG A 65 0.54 6.59 -0.30
CA ARG A 65 0.74 5.34 0.46
C ARG A 65 2.19 5.21 0.94
N LEU A 66 3.17 5.43 0.06
CA LEU A 66 4.58 5.36 0.42
C LEU A 66 4.93 6.28 1.60
N LEU A 67 4.43 7.52 1.61
CA LEU A 67 4.68 8.41 2.73
C LEU A 67 3.98 7.96 4.01
N LEU A 68 2.74 7.48 3.91
CA LEU A 68 2.01 6.93 5.05
C LEU A 68 2.70 5.69 5.64
N ASP A 69 3.11 4.75 4.79
CA ASP A 69 3.90 3.56 5.15
C ASP A 69 5.24 3.95 5.81
N SER A 70 5.78 5.10 5.45
CA SER A 70 7.04 5.65 5.99
C SER A 70 6.84 6.47 7.27
N GLY A 71 5.65 6.43 7.89
CA GLY A 71 5.39 7.05 9.19
C GLY A 71 4.99 8.53 9.13
N ALA A 72 4.41 8.97 8.02
CA ALA A 72 3.80 10.30 7.93
C ALA A 72 2.71 10.51 8.99
N ASP A 73 2.84 11.58 9.79
CA ASP A 73 1.91 11.89 10.87
C ASP A 73 0.79 12.83 10.39
N LEU A 74 -0.41 12.26 10.27
CA LEU A 74 -1.64 12.94 9.86
C LEU A 74 -2.20 13.90 10.91
N ASN A 75 -1.74 13.81 12.15
CA ASN A 75 -2.24 14.61 13.27
C ASN A 75 -1.50 15.95 13.43
N ARG A 76 -0.39 16.15 12.71
CA ARG A 76 0.36 17.41 12.78
C ARG A 76 -0.38 18.52 12.07
N THR A 77 -0.18 19.74 12.53
CA THR A 77 -0.65 20.96 11.88
C THR A 77 0.25 21.33 10.69
N CYS A 78 -0.33 21.93 9.66
CA CYS A 78 0.41 22.44 8.50
C CYS A 78 1.26 23.69 8.83
N SER A 79 0.88 24.41 9.88
CA SER A 79 1.55 25.61 10.40
C SER A 79 2.28 25.31 11.72
N SER A 80 3.03 26.29 12.24
CA SER A 80 3.83 26.11 13.47
C SER A 80 3.00 25.52 14.62
N PRO A 81 3.57 24.66 15.47
CA PRO A 81 2.85 23.94 16.53
C PRO A 81 2.28 24.83 17.65
N GLN A 82 2.40 26.16 17.56
CA GLN A 82 2.05 27.13 18.61
C GLN A 82 0.73 27.87 18.36
N GLU A 83 0.11 27.70 17.19
CA GLU A 83 -1.15 28.38 16.85
C GLU A 83 -2.32 27.42 17.05
N GLU A 84 -3.04 27.59 18.17
CA GLU A 84 -4.31 26.92 18.44
C GLU A 84 -5.30 27.18 17.29
N GLY A 85 -5.97 26.11 16.81
CA GLY A 85 -6.98 26.19 15.75
C GLY A 85 -6.48 25.91 14.34
N ASN A 86 -5.19 25.63 14.13
CA ASN A 86 -4.70 25.24 12.81
C ASN A 86 -5.20 23.84 12.41
N PRO A 87 -5.64 23.64 11.15
CA PRO A 87 -6.08 22.34 10.68
C PRO A 87 -4.91 21.34 10.66
N THR A 88 -5.21 20.11 11.04
CA THR A 88 -4.28 18.98 10.88
C THR A 88 -4.04 18.69 9.40
N ILE A 89 -3.00 17.92 9.09
CA ILE A 89 -2.73 17.46 7.73
C ILE A 89 -3.94 16.66 7.19
N PHE A 90 -4.56 15.81 8.00
CA PHE A 90 -5.77 15.09 7.58
C PHE A 90 -6.93 16.05 7.26
N GLN A 91 -7.23 17.00 8.14
CA GLN A 91 -8.27 18.00 7.89
C GLN A 91 -7.97 18.83 6.65
N THR A 92 -6.70 19.16 6.42
CA THR A 92 -6.23 19.85 5.22
C THR A 92 -6.52 19.03 3.95
N ILE A 93 -6.22 17.72 3.97
CA ILE A 93 -6.55 16.80 2.87
C ILE A 93 -8.05 16.80 2.57
N VAL A 94 -8.89 16.77 3.61
CA VAL A 94 -10.35 16.80 3.47
C VAL A 94 -10.81 18.12 2.86
N CYS A 95 -10.38 19.26 3.39
CA CYS A 95 -10.76 20.59 2.91
C CYS A 95 -10.43 20.80 1.44
N TYR A 96 -9.24 20.40 0.99
CA TYR A 96 -8.85 20.57 -0.41
C TYR A 96 -9.48 19.56 -1.38
N ASN A 97 -10.10 18.50 -0.87
CA ASN A 97 -10.86 17.53 -1.68
C ASN A 97 -12.31 18.00 -1.92
N LEU A 98 -12.82 18.97 -1.16
CA LEU A 98 -14.25 19.31 -1.07
C LEU A 98 -14.85 20.38 -2.02
N PRO A 99 -14.17 20.93 -3.04
CA PRO A 99 -14.88 21.56 -4.16
C PRO A 99 -15.17 20.63 -5.35
N TYR A 100 -14.64 19.39 -5.34
CA TYR A 100 -14.57 18.55 -6.55
C TYR A 100 -15.00 17.09 -6.29
N PRO A 101 -16.30 16.83 -6.08
CA PRO A 101 -16.81 15.48 -5.85
C PRO A 101 -16.54 14.50 -7.01
N ASP A 102 -16.31 15.01 -8.22
CA ASP A 102 -15.98 14.24 -9.43
C ASP A 102 -14.46 14.01 -9.62
N ALA A 103 -13.61 14.41 -8.67
CA ALA A 103 -12.18 14.15 -8.77
C ALA A 103 -11.92 12.64 -8.83
N ALA A 104 -11.16 12.20 -9.83
CA ALA A 104 -10.84 10.78 -10.07
C ALA A 104 -10.12 10.09 -8.88
N VAL A 105 -9.65 10.85 -7.89
CA VAL A 105 -8.96 10.34 -6.70
C VAL A 105 -9.53 11.00 -5.44
N ASN A 106 -10.25 10.23 -4.63
CA ASN A 106 -10.70 10.65 -3.30
C ASN A 106 -9.58 10.40 -2.27
N LEU A 107 -8.74 11.42 -2.02
CA LEU A 107 -7.61 11.31 -1.10
C LEU A 107 -8.02 11.01 0.35
N PRO A 108 -9.08 11.64 0.91
CA PRO A 108 -9.58 11.27 2.24
C PRO A 108 -9.86 9.78 2.38
N ARG A 109 -10.49 9.15 1.37
CA ARG A 109 -10.75 7.71 1.39
C ARG A 109 -9.48 6.86 1.37
N ILE A 110 -8.45 7.26 0.60
CA ILE A 110 -7.15 6.56 0.63
C ILE A 110 -6.51 6.63 2.01
N VAL A 111 -6.55 7.81 2.65
CA VAL A 111 -6.02 7.98 4.01
C VAL A 111 -6.80 7.15 5.03
N LEU A 112 -8.14 7.23 5.01
CA LEU A 112 -8.99 6.46 5.92
C LEU A 112 -8.80 4.95 5.74
N GLN A 113 -8.68 4.49 4.49
CA GLN A 113 -8.39 3.09 4.19
C GLN A 113 -7.03 2.67 4.77
N HIS A 114 -5.98 3.45 4.51
CA HIS A 114 -4.65 3.14 5.03
C HIS A 114 -4.63 3.14 6.57
N VAL A 115 -5.22 4.15 7.20
CA VAL A 115 -5.30 4.23 8.66
C VAL A 115 -6.05 3.03 9.24
N ALA A 116 -7.24 2.71 8.72
CA ALA A 116 -8.01 1.55 9.19
C ALA A 116 -7.20 0.25 9.08
N PHE A 117 -6.43 0.09 8.00
CA PHE A 117 -5.54 -1.05 7.80
C PHE A 117 -4.43 -1.12 8.86
N ILE A 118 -3.75 -0.01 9.15
CA ILE A 118 -2.72 0.03 10.20
C ILE A 118 -3.34 -0.25 11.58
N GLU A 119 -4.49 0.35 11.89
CA GLU A 119 -5.18 0.10 13.16
C GLU A 119 -5.55 -1.38 13.33
N ALA A 120 -6.05 -2.03 12.26
CA ALA A 120 -6.42 -3.44 12.29
C ALA A 120 -5.23 -4.41 12.40
N THR A 121 -4.03 -3.99 11.97
CA THR A 121 -2.84 -4.85 11.95
C THR A 121 -1.88 -4.61 13.10
N THR A 122 -1.96 -3.45 13.75
CA THR A 122 -1.07 -3.05 14.85
C THR A 122 -1.79 -2.85 16.18
N GLU A 123 -3.12 -2.85 16.19
CA GLU A 123 -3.98 -2.53 17.34
C GLU A 123 -3.71 -1.13 17.94
N ARG A 124 -3.04 -0.25 17.18
CA ARG A 124 -2.74 1.13 17.59
C ARG A 124 -3.69 2.08 16.91
N GLN A 125 -4.32 2.94 17.70
CA GLN A 125 -5.08 4.06 17.17
C GLN A 125 -4.13 5.10 16.54
N ILE A 126 -4.40 5.47 15.29
CA ILE A 126 -3.53 6.41 14.54
C ILE A 126 -4.07 7.83 14.61
N PHE A 127 -5.38 8.02 14.55
CA PHE A 127 -5.98 9.35 14.69
C PHE A 127 -6.11 9.75 16.16
N ASN A 128 -5.62 10.94 16.49
CA ASN A 128 -5.85 11.54 17.80
C ASN A 128 -7.33 11.94 17.99
N GLU A 129 -7.67 12.43 19.18
CA GLU A 129 -9.03 12.85 19.54
C GLU A 129 -9.59 13.91 18.58
N VAL A 130 -8.77 14.87 18.15
CA VAL A 130 -9.16 15.96 17.23
C VAL A 130 -9.60 15.40 15.88
N ASN A 131 -8.78 14.55 15.26
CA ASN A 131 -9.11 13.95 13.97
C ASN A 131 -10.27 12.93 14.10
N SER A 132 -10.34 12.22 15.23
CA SER A 132 -11.45 11.28 15.50
C SER A 132 -12.79 12.01 15.60
N ALA A 133 -12.86 13.12 16.35
CA ALA A 133 -14.04 13.96 16.45
C ALA A 133 -14.42 14.57 15.08
N TYR A 134 -13.42 14.99 14.31
CA TYR A 134 -13.64 15.52 12.96
C TYR A 134 -14.25 14.47 12.01
N ILE A 135 -13.77 13.22 12.06
CA ILE A 135 -14.34 12.11 11.28
C ILE A 135 -15.78 11.85 11.72
N GLN A 136 -16.06 11.77 13.03
CA GLN A 136 -17.39 11.53 13.56
C GLN A 136 -18.40 12.63 13.18
N ALA A 137 -17.96 13.89 13.12
CA ALA A 137 -18.81 15.01 12.71
C ALA A 137 -19.14 15.01 11.21
N ASN A 138 -18.36 14.30 10.38
CA ASN A 138 -18.59 14.19 8.94
C ASN A 138 -19.19 12.83 8.58
N ALA A 139 -20.49 12.81 8.27
CA ALA A 139 -21.23 11.56 8.01
C ALA A 139 -20.64 10.71 6.88
N GLU A 140 -20.12 11.32 5.80
CA GLU A 140 -19.51 10.57 4.69
C GLU A 140 -18.20 9.90 5.13
N LEU A 141 -17.30 10.66 5.77
CA LEU A 141 -16.03 10.14 6.27
C LEU A 141 -16.24 9.07 7.32
N PHE A 142 -17.15 9.29 8.27
CA PHE A 142 -17.50 8.32 9.31
C PHE A 142 -18.04 7.01 8.72
N THR A 143 -18.97 7.11 7.77
CA THR A 143 -19.54 5.93 7.10
C THR A 143 -18.46 5.15 6.37
N PHE A 144 -17.63 5.83 5.58
CA PHE A 144 -16.56 5.16 4.83
C PHE A 144 -15.50 4.54 5.76
N TYR A 145 -15.11 5.23 6.82
CA TYR A 145 -14.14 4.72 7.78
C TYR A 145 -14.66 3.47 8.51
N THR A 146 -15.95 3.48 8.88
CA THR A 146 -16.62 2.32 9.49
C THR A 146 -16.68 1.13 8.53
N LEU A 147 -16.98 1.37 7.24
CA LEU A 147 -16.93 0.33 6.21
C LEU A 147 -15.52 -0.28 6.09
N CYS A 148 -14.47 0.55 6.10
CA CYS A 148 -13.10 0.06 6.07
C CYS A 148 -12.80 -0.89 7.25
N LYS A 149 -13.20 -0.51 8.46
CA LYS A 149 -13.00 -1.32 9.68
C LYS A 149 -13.81 -2.62 9.66
N ALA A 150 -15.06 -2.55 9.21
CA ALA A 150 -15.92 -3.73 9.09
C ALA A 150 -15.35 -4.72 8.08
N GLU A 151 -14.91 -4.23 6.91
CA GLU A 151 -14.32 -5.06 5.86
C GLU A 151 -13.06 -5.77 6.36
N LEU A 152 -12.14 -5.06 7.01
CA LEU A 152 -10.91 -5.64 7.59
C LEU A 152 -11.19 -6.68 8.67
N THR A 153 -12.19 -6.44 9.52
CA THR A 153 -12.63 -7.42 10.54
C THR A 153 -13.10 -8.72 9.88
N VAL A 154 -13.90 -8.62 8.82
CA VAL A 154 -14.35 -9.79 8.05
C VAL A 154 -13.18 -10.45 7.32
N MET A 155 -12.25 -9.67 6.75
CA MET A 155 -11.05 -10.20 6.10
C MET A 155 -10.17 -11.00 7.04
N GLY A 156 -10.07 -10.61 8.32
CA GLY A 156 -9.29 -11.32 9.34
C GLY A 156 -9.87 -12.68 9.75
N SER A 157 -11.17 -12.90 9.56
CA SER A 157 -11.83 -14.18 9.84
C SER A 157 -12.17 -14.98 8.58
N SER A 158 -12.14 -14.34 7.42
CA SER A 158 -12.47 -14.97 6.14
C SER A 158 -11.25 -15.61 5.50
N ARG A 159 -11.24 -16.94 5.45
CA ARG A 159 -10.26 -17.72 4.69
C ARG A 159 -10.55 -17.65 3.19
N VAL A 160 -9.50 -17.73 2.37
CA VAL A 160 -9.64 -17.81 0.90
C VAL A 160 -10.08 -19.21 0.49
N PHE A 161 -9.60 -20.25 1.15
CA PHE A 161 -10.07 -21.63 0.98
C PHE A 161 -10.04 -22.36 2.33
N GLU A 162 -10.97 -23.29 2.57
CA GLU A 162 -11.18 -23.92 3.88
C GLU A 162 -10.40 -25.23 4.08
N ARG A 163 -9.96 -25.88 2.98
CA ARG A 163 -9.63 -27.32 2.98
C ARG A 163 -8.17 -27.72 3.25
N LEU A 164 -7.21 -26.80 3.32
CA LEU A 164 -5.80 -27.17 3.58
C LEU A 164 -5.34 -26.67 4.95
N VAL A 165 -4.38 -27.42 5.51
CA VAL A 165 -3.64 -27.11 6.76
C VAL A 165 -2.97 -25.72 6.70
N HIS A 166 -2.80 -25.16 5.50
CA HIS A 166 -2.19 -23.85 5.25
C HIS A 166 -3.19 -22.84 4.65
N SER A 167 -4.41 -22.77 5.17
CA SER A 167 -5.39 -21.76 4.74
C SER A 167 -4.93 -20.35 5.11
N VAL A 168 -5.02 -19.41 4.18
CA VAL A 168 -4.70 -17.99 4.37
C VAL A 168 -5.98 -17.16 4.37
N THR A 169 -6.05 -16.17 5.25
CA THR A 169 -7.13 -15.18 5.30
C THR A 169 -6.89 -14.04 4.31
N TYR A 170 -7.94 -13.31 3.97
CA TYR A 170 -7.80 -12.15 3.10
C TYR A 170 -6.97 -11.03 3.74
N LEU A 171 -7.01 -10.90 5.06
CA LEU A 171 -6.16 -9.94 5.76
C LEU A 171 -4.68 -10.36 5.71
N GLU A 172 -4.38 -11.65 5.93
CA GLU A 172 -3.02 -12.18 5.79
C GLU A 172 -2.47 -12.02 4.38
N LEU A 173 -3.30 -12.15 3.34
CA LEU A 173 -2.88 -11.87 1.97
C LEU A 173 -2.38 -10.43 1.81
N LEU A 174 -3.01 -9.45 2.45
CA LEU A 174 -2.57 -8.06 2.39
C LEU A 174 -1.28 -7.81 3.18
N THR A 175 -1.17 -8.41 4.37
CA THR A 175 -0.09 -8.11 5.32
C THR A 175 1.20 -8.88 5.05
N GLN A 176 1.10 -10.11 4.53
CA GLN A 176 2.27 -10.93 4.25
C GLN A 176 3.11 -10.39 3.09
N THR A 177 4.37 -10.81 3.02
CA THR A 177 5.24 -10.42 1.91
C THR A 177 4.81 -11.10 0.60
N VAL A 178 5.11 -10.46 -0.54
CA VAL A 178 4.83 -11.02 -1.87
C VAL A 178 5.42 -12.43 -2.03
N ARG A 179 6.60 -12.66 -1.46
CA ARG A 179 7.26 -13.97 -1.42
C ARG A 179 6.43 -15.05 -0.72
N VAL A 180 5.76 -14.73 0.38
CA VAL A 180 4.89 -15.69 1.07
C VAL A 180 3.61 -15.88 0.27
N VAL A 181 3.01 -14.79 -0.21
CA VAL A 181 1.75 -14.84 -0.96
C VAL A 181 1.90 -15.64 -2.26
N SER A 182 3.04 -15.55 -2.94
CA SER A 182 3.27 -16.25 -4.21
C SER A 182 3.19 -17.78 -4.08
N ARG A 183 3.47 -18.33 -2.89
CA ARG A 183 3.31 -19.77 -2.61
C ARG A 183 1.86 -20.22 -2.77
N TYR A 184 0.89 -19.42 -2.31
CA TYR A 184 -0.53 -19.73 -2.45
C TYR A 184 -1.01 -19.65 -3.89
N THR A 185 -0.46 -18.74 -4.69
CA THR A 185 -0.85 -18.55 -6.09
C THR A 185 -0.57 -19.77 -6.98
N ARG A 186 0.26 -20.72 -6.53
CA ARG A 186 0.50 -21.99 -7.24
C ARG A 186 -0.74 -22.90 -7.24
N SER A 187 -1.55 -22.85 -6.19
CA SER A 187 -2.79 -23.63 -6.09
C SER A 187 -3.86 -23.08 -7.04
N GLU A 188 -4.33 -23.94 -7.95
CA GLU A 188 -5.42 -23.58 -8.87
C GLU A 188 -6.72 -23.29 -8.14
N GLU A 189 -7.03 -24.06 -7.08
CA GLU A 189 -8.18 -23.83 -6.22
C GLU A 189 -8.11 -22.43 -5.57
N PHE A 190 -6.96 -22.05 -5.02
CA PHE A 190 -6.76 -20.71 -4.48
C PHE A 190 -7.01 -19.63 -5.53
N ARG A 191 -6.41 -19.74 -6.72
CA ARG A 191 -6.59 -18.75 -7.80
C ARG A 191 -8.05 -18.60 -8.19
N ASN A 192 -8.74 -19.72 -8.40
CA ASN A 192 -10.13 -19.73 -8.84
C ASN A 192 -11.05 -19.09 -7.81
N ILE A 193 -10.91 -19.44 -6.52
CA ILE A 193 -11.74 -18.87 -5.46
C ILE A 193 -11.41 -17.39 -5.25
N PHE A 194 -10.12 -17.05 -5.19
CA PHE A 194 -9.69 -15.67 -5.00
C PHE A 194 -10.26 -14.78 -6.10
N LEU A 195 -9.99 -15.09 -7.38
CA LEU A 195 -10.42 -14.28 -8.53
C LEU A 195 -11.93 -14.16 -8.64
N ALA A 196 -12.68 -15.19 -8.24
CA ALA A 196 -14.14 -15.17 -8.27
C ALA A 196 -14.77 -14.30 -7.17
N THR A 197 -14.13 -14.14 -6.00
CA THR A 197 -14.83 -13.65 -4.80
C THR A 197 -14.28 -12.37 -4.18
N TYR A 198 -12.98 -12.07 -4.34
CA TYR A 198 -12.32 -10.99 -3.59
C TYR A 198 -13.00 -9.62 -3.75
N HIS A 199 -13.35 -9.24 -4.99
CA HIS A 199 -13.90 -7.93 -5.31
C HIS A 199 -15.36 -7.74 -4.86
N ILE A 200 -16.11 -8.85 -4.73
CA ILE A 200 -17.50 -8.83 -4.26
C ILE A 200 -17.52 -8.73 -2.74
N ARG A 201 -16.66 -9.51 -2.06
CA ARG A 201 -16.63 -9.58 -0.60
C ARG A 201 -15.94 -8.39 0.04
N PHE A 202 -14.92 -7.85 -0.63
CA PHE A 202 -14.04 -6.82 -0.08
C PHE A 202 -13.88 -5.66 -1.07
N PRO A 203 -14.96 -4.92 -1.39
CA PRO A 203 -14.92 -3.87 -2.40
C PRO A 203 -13.99 -2.69 -2.05
N VAL A 204 -13.82 -2.36 -0.76
CA VAL A 204 -12.92 -1.26 -0.35
C VAL A 204 -11.45 -1.64 -0.62
N TYR A 205 -11.06 -2.86 -0.27
CA TYR A 205 -9.69 -3.37 -0.39
C TYR A 205 -9.43 -4.17 -1.68
N ALA A 206 -10.43 -4.33 -2.56
CA ALA A 206 -10.34 -5.12 -3.78
C ALA A 206 -9.11 -4.77 -4.63
N SER A 207 -8.86 -3.47 -4.86
CA SER A 207 -7.72 -3.03 -5.66
C SER A 207 -6.38 -3.44 -5.05
N GLN A 208 -6.25 -3.39 -3.72
CA GLN A 208 -5.02 -3.75 -3.01
C GLN A 208 -4.80 -5.26 -3.02
N LEU A 209 -5.88 -6.04 -2.79
CA LEU A 209 -5.86 -7.49 -2.90
C LEU A 209 -5.44 -7.92 -4.31
N ARG A 210 -5.99 -7.26 -5.34
CA ARG A 210 -5.66 -7.54 -6.74
C ARG A 210 -4.20 -7.24 -7.07
N GLU A 211 -3.73 -6.05 -6.71
CA GLU A 211 -2.34 -5.63 -6.92
C GLU A 211 -1.36 -6.60 -6.26
N LYS A 212 -1.65 -6.99 -5.00
CA LYS A 212 -0.86 -7.97 -4.26
C LYS A 212 -0.84 -9.35 -4.92
N TYR A 213 -2.00 -9.81 -5.40
CA TYR A 213 -2.12 -11.07 -6.12
C TYR A 213 -1.35 -11.06 -7.44
N ASP A 214 -1.49 -10.01 -8.24
CA ASP A 214 -0.83 -9.91 -9.55
C ASP A 214 0.70 -9.87 -9.38
N GLU A 215 1.21 -9.17 -8.36
CA GLU A 215 2.63 -9.15 -8.02
C GLU A 215 3.13 -10.54 -7.58
N ALA A 216 2.35 -11.21 -6.72
CA ALA A 216 2.65 -12.55 -6.24
C ALA A 216 2.62 -13.62 -7.35
N ASP A 217 1.65 -13.55 -8.27
CA ASP A 217 1.56 -14.45 -9.42
C ASP A 217 2.72 -14.20 -10.39
N THR A 218 3.09 -12.93 -10.63
CA THR A 218 4.27 -12.59 -11.44
C THR A 218 5.54 -13.20 -10.84
N ARG A 219 5.73 -13.08 -9.53
CA ARG A 219 6.84 -13.73 -8.83
C ARG A 219 6.80 -15.25 -8.98
N ARG A 220 5.64 -15.87 -8.80
CA ARG A 220 5.48 -17.32 -8.98
C ARG A 220 5.88 -17.75 -10.39
N GLN A 221 5.42 -17.04 -11.43
CA GLN A 221 5.77 -17.35 -12.82
C GLN A 221 7.29 -17.29 -13.06
N ARG A 222 7.99 -16.31 -12.46
CA ARG A 222 9.46 -16.24 -12.53
C ARG A 222 10.12 -17.43 -11.84
N MET A 223 9.64 -17.81 -10.66
CA MET A 223 10.17 -18.97 -9.94
C MET A 223 9.95 -20.27 -10.70
N ASP A 224 8.75 -20.47 -11.29
CA ASP A 224 8.47 -21.67 -12.07
C ASP A 224 9.41 -21.80 -13.28
N ARG A 225 9.74 -20.67 -13.93
CA ARG A 225 10.76 -20.63 -14.99
C ARG A 225 12.15 -20.98 -14.46
N PHE A 226 12.55 -20.38 -13.34
CA PHE A 226 13.85 -20.66 -12.70
C PHE A 226 13.99 -22.14 -12.34
N THR A 227 12.99 -22.74 -11.71
CA THR A 227 13.03 -24.16 -11.36
C THR A 227 13.07 -25.05 -12.60
N ALA A 228 12.35 -24.70 -13.67
CA ALA A 228 12.41 -25.46 -14.93
C ALA A 228 13.81 -25.42 -15.56
N VAL A 229 14.50 -24.27 -15.53
CA VAL A 229 15.89 -24.17 -15.99
C VAL A 229 16.81 -25.00 -15.10
N MET A 230 16.69 -24.87 -13.78
CA MET A 230 17.53 -25.59 -12.82
C MET A 230 17.34 -27.11 -12.90
N SER A 231 16.10 -27.60 -13.02
CA SER A 231 15.83 -29.04 -13.17
C SER A 231 16.41 -29.58 -14.47
N SER A 232 16.33 -28.82 -15.57
CA SER A 232 16.94 -29.19 -16.85
C SER A 232 18.47 -29.18 -16.82
N ALA A 233 19.08 -28.26 -16.06
CA ALA A 233 20.53 -28.10 -16.00
C ALA A 233 21.19 -29.10 -15.05
N MET A 234 20.50 -29.49 -13.98
CA MET A 234 21.06 -30.33 -12.91
C MET A 234 20.47 -31.74 -12.83
N ASN A 235 19.55 -32.11 -13.72
CA ASN A 235 18.86 -33.42 -13.74
C ASN A 235 18.27 -33.81 -12.38
N PHE A 236 17.68 -32.85 -11.67
CA PHE A 236 16.92 -33.14 -10.44
C PHE A 236 15.48 -33.49 -10.79
N ASP A 237 15.01 -34.61 -10.24
CA ASP A 237 13.61 -34.99 -10.28
C ASP A 237 12.92 -34.47 -9.01
N ASP A 238 11.72 -33.94 -9.21
CA ASP A 238 10.68 -33.72 -8.20
C ASP A 238 10.55 -32.40 -7.40
N ASN A 239 9.30 -32.18 -7.01
CA ASN A 239 8.68 -30.99 -6.42
C ASN A 239 9.22 -30.57 -5.05
N ASP A 240 9.94 -31.42 -4.32
CA ASP A 240 10.45 -31.11 -2.97
C ASP A 240 11.56 -30.04 -2.99
N PHE A 241 12.25 -29.86 -4.13
CA PHE A 241 13.24 -28.79 -4.28
C PHE A 241 12.61 -27.42 -4.49
N HIS A 242 11.34 -27.30 -4.89
CA HIS A 242 10.73 -26.01 -5.18
C HIS A 242 10.69 -25.09 -3.97
N ASP A 243 10.34 -25.61 -2.79
CA ASP A 243 10.25 -24.83 -1.56
C ASP A 243 11.64 -24.43 -1.04
N VAL A 244 12.63 -25.31 -1.22
CA VAL A 244 14.04 -25.03 -0.89
C VAL A 244 14.61 -23.94 -1.81
N LEU A 245 14.33 -23.99 -3.11
CA LEU A 245 14.73 -22.96 -4.07
C LEU A 245 14.02 -21.62 -3.77
N TYR A 246 12.74 -21.68 -3.42
CA TYR A 246 11.95 -20.52 -3.00
C TYR A 246 12.57 -19.77 -1.83
N ASP A 247 13.24 -20.52 -0.95
CA ASP A 247 13.82 -19.98 0.25
C ASP A 247 15.29 -19.59 0.18
N SER A 248 16.01 -20.17 -0.78
CA SER A 248 17.46 -20.02 -0.92
C SER A 248 17.90 -18.88 -1.83
N PHE A 249 17.04 -18.41 -2.75
CA PHE A 249 17.41 -17.40 -3.75
C PHE A 249 16.64 -16.09 -3.63
N SER A 250 17.37 -14.98 -3.75
CA SER A 250 16.82 -13.63 -3.88
C SER A 250 16.22 -13.39 -5.28
N GLU A 251 15.37 -12.37 -5.42
CA GLU A 251 14.81 -11.98 -6.74
C GLU A 251 15.91 -11.64 -7.75
N GLU A 252 16.98 -11.00 -7.30
CA GLU A 252 18.08 -10.58 -8.16
C GLU A 252 18.84 -11.79 -8.71
N GLU A 253 19.10 -12.80 -7.88
CA GLU A 253 19.72 -14.05 -8.31
C GLU A 253 18.84 -14.83 -9.29
N ILE A 254 17.52 -14.85 -9.06
CA ILE A 254 16.55 -15.48 -9.97
C ILE A 254 16.57 -14.78 -11.32
N ASN A 255 16.49 -13.44 -11.34
CA ASN A 255 16.45 -12.66 -12.58
C ASN A 255 17.77 -12.79 -13.37
N ASN A 256 18.91 -12.76 -12.70
CA ASN A 256 20.22 -12.95 -13.33
C ASN A 256 20.37 -14.34 -13.97
N PHE A 257 19.67 -15.35 -13.45
CA PHE A 257 19.77 -16.72 -13.94
C PHE A 257 18.80 -17.03 -15.09
N ILE A 258 17.59 -16.47 -15.08
CA ILE A 258 16.60 -16.66 -16.15
C ILE A 258 16.80 -15.73 -17.35
N GLY A 259 17.54 -14.63 -17.18
CA GLY A 259 17.74 -13.58 -18.18
C GLY A 259 16.51 -12.67 -18.35
N ASP A 260 16.75 -11.38 -18.68
CA ASP A 260 15.68 -10.46 -19.06
C ASP A 260 15.15 -10.86 -20.44
N ASN A 261 13.92 -11.39 -20.50
CA ASN A 261 13.14 -11.57 -21.72
C ASN A 261 12.05 -10.50 -21.82
#